data_AF-A0A960RU03-F1
#
_entry.id   AF-A0A960RU03-F1
#
_cell.length_a   1.000
_cell.length_b   1.000
_cell.length_c   1.000
_cell.angle_alpha   90.00
_cell.angle_beta   90.00
_cell.angle_gamma   90.00
#
_symmetry.space_group_name_H-M   'P 1'
#
loop_
_entity.id
_entity.type
_entity.pdbx_description
1 polymer ?
#
loop_
_entity_poly.entity_id
_entity_poly.type
_entity_poly.pdbx_seq_one_letter_code
_entity_poly.pdbx_strand_id
1 'polypeptide(L)'
;MSHTPENDLARHLKNQEQNIHGNLFMLNQLFQIYCDDSLDEKKRLKQAIPLVDKLAESNPIVAKEIKDVLATGDPKKIEAYFKEEQDALIQTLTTEIQQHQDINKRINKENIEDQPTDS
;
A
#
# COMPACT_ATOMS: atom_id res chain seq x y z
N MET A 1 -23.49 20.76 13.52
CA MET A 1 -23.62 19.50 12.75
C MET A 1 -23.84 18.39 13.77
N SER A 2 -24.86 17.53 13.61
CA SER A 2 -25.16 16.49 14.60
C SER A 2 -24.10 15.38 14.55
N HIS A 3 -23.46 15.15 15.70
CA HIS A 3 -22.60 14.00 15.94
C HIS A 3 -23.49 12.81 16.25
N THR A 4 -23.76 11.98 15.25
CA THR A 4 -24.31 10.64 15.48
C THR A 4 -23.17 9.63 15.42
N PRO A 5 -23.27 8.50 16.14
CA PRO A 5 -22.25 7.45 16.09
C PRO A 5 -21.88 7.01 14.67
N GLU A 6 -22.84 6.97 13.75
CA GLU A 6 -22.64 6.62 12.35
C GLU A 6 -21.83 7.68 11.58
N ASN A 7 -22.08 8.97 11.86
CA ASN A 7 -21.34 10.07 11.25
C ASN A 7 -19.89 10.11 11.75
N ASP A 8 -19.66 9.80 13.03
CA ASP A 8 -18.31 9.72 13.59
C ASP A 8 -17.57 8.47 13.10
N LEU A 9 -18.25 7.34 12.93
CA LEU A 9 -17.69 6.13 12.30
C LEU A 9 -17.31 6.38 10.84
N ALA A 10 -18.20 6.95 10.03
CA ALA A 10 -17.92 7.26 8.63
C ALA A 10 -16.74 8.23 8.48
N ARG A 11 -16.63 9.23 9.38
CA ARG A 11 -15.48 10.14 9.43
C ARG A 11 -14.20 9.39 9.82
N HIS A 12 -14.27 8.48 10.77
CA HIS A 12 -13.12 7.68 11.19
C HIS A 12 -12.60 6.78 10.05
N LEU A 13 -13.50 6.08 9.37
CA LEU A 13 -13.17 5.23 8.22
C LEU A 13 -12.55 6.06 7.08
N LYS A 14 -13.11 7.22 6.77
CA LYS A 14 -12.55 8.13 5.76
C LYS A 14 -11.15 8.62 6.12
N ASN A 15 -10.92 8.95 7.39
CA ASN A 15 -9.58 9.35 7.86
C ASN A 15 -8.58 8.18 7.78
N GLN A 16 -9.01 6.96 8.13
CA GLN A 16 -8.19 5.76 7.96
C GLN A 16 -7.84 5.52 6.50
N GLU A 17 -8.80 5.63 5.59
CA GLU A 17 -8.59 5.50 4.15
C GLU A 17 -7.55 6.50 3.65
N GLN A 18 -7.68 7.77 4.02
CA GLN A 18 -6.71 8.82 3.66
C GLN A 18 -5.31 8.52 4.20
N ASN A 19 -5.20 8.04 5.43
CA ASN A 19 -3.92 7.64 6.02
C ASN A 19 -3.31 6.45 5.29
N ILE A 20 -4.11 5.45 4.91
CA ILE A 20 -3.66 4.30 4.14
C ILE A 20 -3.13 4.75 2.78
N HIS A 21 -3.88 5.57 2.04
CA HIS A 21 -3.44 6.11 0.75
C HIS A 21 -2.15 6.93 0.89
N GLY A 22 -2.06 7.79 1.91
CA GLY A 22 -0.85 8.57 2.19
C GLY A 22 0.36 7.69 2.49
N ASN A 23 0.18 6.63 3.30
CA ASN A 23 1.23 5.68 3.63
C ASN A 23 1.72 4.92 2.39
N LEU A 24 0.80 4.38 1.59
CA LEU A 24 1.12 3.65 0.37
C LEU A 24 1.85 4.53 -0.63
N PHE A 25 1.42 5.79 -0.78
CA PHE A 25 2.10 6.75 -1.64
C PHE A 25 3.54 7.02 -1.19
N MET A 26 3.76 7.25 0.11
CA MET A 26 5.09 7.48 0.66
C MET A 26 6.01 6.26 0.52
N LEU A 27 5.51 5.04 0.77
CA LEU A 27 6.25 3.81 0.57
C LEU A 27 6.66 3.62 -0.89
N ASN A 28 5.75 3.91 -1.83
CA ASN A 28 6.07 3.86 -3.25
C ASN A 28 7.14 4.90 -3.66
N GLN A 29 7.10 6.11 -3.09
CA GLN A 29 8.15 7.12 -3.34
C GLN A 29 9.51 6.66 -2.80
N LEU A 30 9.54 6.08 -1.60
CA LEU A 30 10.76 5.50 -1.03
C LEU A 30 11.32 4.41 -1.94
N PHE A 31 10.47 3.52 -2.42
CA PHE A 31 10.84 2.48 -3.37
C PHE A 31 11.45 3.06 -4.65
N GLN A 32 10.79 4.04 -5.29
CA GLN A 32 11.28 4.69 -6.50
C GLN A 32 12.67 5.33 -6.31
N ILE A 33 12.91 5.97 -5.16
CA ILE A 33 14.22 6.55 -4.84
C ILE A 33 15.29 5.46 -4.75
N TYR A 34 14.99 4.32 -4.15
CA TYR A 34 15.97 3.24 -3.97
C TYR A 34 16.24 2.44 -5.24
N CYS A 35 15.24 2.33 -6.12
CA CYS A 35 15.39 1.70 -7.43
C CYS A 35 15.91 2.65 -8.53
N ASP A 36 16.13 3.92 -8.23
CA ASP A 36 16.69 4.88 -9.20
C ASP A 36 18.22 4.75 -9.27
N ASP A 37 18.70 4.00 -10.26
CA ASP A 37 20.11 3.79 -10.56
C ASP A 37 20.88 5.07 -10.93
N SER A 38 20.19 6.18 -11.25
CA SER A 38 20.82 7.47 -11.50
C SER A 38 21.22 8.22 -10.22
N LEU A 39 20.67 7.80 -9.06
CA LEU A 39 20.97 8.40 -7.77
C LEU A 39 22.08 7.64 -7.05
N ASP A 40 23.10 8.38 -6.62
CA ASP A 40 24.07 7.88 -5.65
C ASP A 40 23.42 7.68 -4.26
N GLU A 41 24.01 6.82 -3.43
CA GLU A 41 23.49 6.46 -2.11
C GLU A 41 23.26 7.67 -1.20
N LYS A 42 24.14 8.67 -1.25
CA LYS A 42 24.01 9.89 -0.45
C LYS A 42 22.79 10.70 -0.85
N LYS A 43 22.49 10.79 -2.15
CA LYS A 43 21.27 11.42 -2.66
C LYS A 43 20.03 10.61 -2.32
N ARG A 44 20.09 9.28 -2.43
CA ARG A 44 18.97 8.39 -2.04
C ARG A 44 18.60 8.62 -0.57
N LEU A 45 19.57 8.56 0.34
CA LEU A 45 19.36 8.82 1.76
C LEU A 45 18.80 10.22 2.04
N LYS A 46 19.36 11.25 1.40
CA LYS A 46 18.89 12.63 1.56
C LYS A 46 17.42 12.81 1.16
N GLN A 47 16.96 12.08 0.15
CA GLN A 47 15.57 12.13 -0.31
C GLN A 47 14.65 11.21 0.50
N ALA A 48 15.17 10.06 0.96
CA ALA A 48 14.41 9.07 1.71
C ALA A 48 14.09 9.52 3.14
N ILE A 49 15.06 10.07 3.88
CA ILE A 49 14.90 10.43 5.31
C ILE A 49 13.63 11.27 5.58
N PRO A 50 13.36 12.37 4.84
CA PRO A 50 12.15 13.16 5.07
C PRO A 50 10.84 12.40 4.83
N LEU A 51 10.84 11.43 3.91
CA LEU A 51 9.67 10.60 3.63
C LEU A 51 9.44 9.59 4.77
N VAL A 52 10.52 9.00 5.30
CA VAL A 52 10.43 8.09 6.45
C VAL A 52 9.98 8.83 7.70
N ASP A 53 10.42 10.08 7.90
CA ASP A 53 9.96 10.91 9.02
C ASP A 53 8.47 11.24 8.92
N LYS A 54 7.96 11.56 7.73
CA LYS A 54 6.51 11.76 7.51
C LYS A 54 5.72 10.47 7.71
N LEU A 55 6.23 9.35 7.20
CA LEU A 55 5.61 8.04 7.39
C LEU A 55 5.51 7.70 8.88
N ALA A 56 6.45 8.15 9.71
CA ALA A 56 6.40 7.89 11.15
C ALA A 56 5.21 8.55 11.86
N GLU A 57 4.61 9.61 11.29
CA GLU A 57 3.44 10.28 11.86
C GLU A 57 2.16 9.43 11.74
N SER A 58 2.05 8.66 10.66
CA SER A 58 0.86 7.87 10.31
C SER A 58 1.07 6.36 10.38
N ASN A 59 2.31 5.89 10.36
CA ASN A 59 2.70 4.49 10.48
C ASN A 59 4.09 4.35 11.14
N PRO A 60 4.18 4.53 12.47
CA PRO A 60 5.45 4.54 13.21
C PRO A 60 6.19 3.19 13.19
N ILE A 61 5.46 2.08 13.05
CA ILE A 61 6.05 0.72 13.03
C ILE A 61 6.86 0.55 11.76
N VAL A 62 6.23 0.74 10.60
CA VAL A 62 6.91 0.60 9.30
C VAL A 62 8.02 1.63 9.13
N ALA A 63 7.79 2.88 9.58
CA ALA A 63 8.83 3.90 9.54
C ALA A 63 10.07 3.51 10.36
N LYS A 64 9.88 2.84 11.50
CA LYS A 64 11.01 2.35 12.31
C LYS A 64 11.76 1.24 11.59
N GLU A 65 11.06 0.26 11.03
CA GLU A 65 11.67 -0.83 10.26
C GLU A 65 12.54 -0.30 9.11
N ILE A 66 12.01 0.66 8.35
CA ILE A 66 12.76 1.33 7.28
C ILE A 66 13.98 2.05 7.86
N LYS A 67 13.84 2.82 8.95
CA LYS A 67 15.00 3.49 9.58
C LYS A 67 16.08 2.50 10.00
N ASP A 68 15.70 1.37 10.58
CA ASP A 68 16.64 0.34 11.03
C ASP A 68 17.39 -0.29 9.83
N VAL A 69 16.69 -0.54 8.72
CA VAL A 69 17.29 -1.02 7.46
C VAL A 69 18.24 0.04 6.87
N LEU A 70 17.82 1.30 6.79
CA LEU A 70 18.67 2.38 6.26
C LEU A 70 19.90 2.63 7.12
N ALA A 71 19.79 2.48 8.44
CA ALA A 71 20.91 2.63 9.37
C ALA A 71 22.00 1.58 9.18
N THR A 72 21.71 0.46 8.51
CA THR A 72 22.74 -0.55 8.17
C THR A 72 23.78 -0.01 7.18
N GLY A 73 23.40 0.96 6.33
CA GLY A 73 24.25 1.46 5.25
C GLY A 73 24.72 0.39 4.27
N ASP A 74 24.06 -0.77 4.23
CA ASP A 74 24.38 -1.87 3.33
C ASP A 74 23.42 -1.82 2.13
N PRO A 75 23.88 -1.42 0.93
CA PRO A 75 23.03 -1.28 -0.23
C PRO A 75 22.27 -2.56 -0.58
N LYS A 76 22.87 -3.74 -0.35
CA LYS A 76 22.23 -5.02 -0.67
C LYS A 76 21.08 -5.34 0.28
N LYS A 77 21.22 -5.01 1.58
CA LYS A 77 20.15 -5.20 2.55
C LYS A 77 18.99 -4.25 2.30
N ILE A 78 19.30 -3.01 1.96
CA ILE A 78 18.31 -2.00 1.63
C ILE A 78 17.53 -2.42 0.38
N GLU A 79 18.24 -2.83 -0.69
CA GLU A 79 17.60 -3.34 -1.92
C GLU A 79 16.76 -4.59 -1.65
N ALA A 80 17.27 -5.54 -0.86
CA ALA A 80 16.53 -6.76 -0.52
C ALA A 80 15.22 -6.45 0.23
N TYR A 81 15.26 -5.56 1.23
CA TYR A 81 14.06 -5.14 1.97
C TYR A 81 13.00 -4.56 1.02
N PHE A 82 13.38 -3.59 0.19
CA PHE A 82 12.42 -2.95 -0.71
C PHE A 82 11.89 -3.90 -1.80
N LYS A 83 12.69 -4.90 -2.20
CA LYS A 83 12.25 -5.95 -3.13
C LYS A 83 11.27 -6.92 -2.49
N GLU A 84 11.52 -7.35 -1.25
CA GLU A 84 10.59 -8.21 -0.50
C GLU A 84 9.22 -7.53 -0.31
N GLU A 85 9.22 -6.24 0.05
CA GLU A 85 7.99 -5.45 0.17
C GLU A 85 7.24 -5.31 -1.17
N GLN A 86 7.98 -5.13 -2.28
CA GLN A 86 7.39 -5.09 -3.62
C GLN A 86 6.72 -6.42 -3.99
N ASP A 87 7.41 -7.53 -3.78
CA ASP A 87 6.91 -8.87 -4.10
C ASP A 87 5.66 -9.20 -3.26
N ALA A 88 5.66 -8.84 -1.98
CA ALA A 88 4.51 -8.99 -1.09
C ALA A 88 3.30 -8.15 -1.55
N LEU A 89 3.53 -6.92 -1.99
CA LEU A 89 2.48 -6.05 -2.52
C LEU A 89 1.90 -6.62 -3.82
N ILE A 90 2.73 -7.08 -4.75
CA ILE A 90 2.31 -7.70 -6.01
C ILE A 90 1.45 -8.94 -5.72
N GLN A 91 1.88 -9.79 -4.79
CA GLN A 91 1.13 -10.98 -4.38
C GLN A 91 -0.24 -10.61 -3.80
N THR A 92 -0.29 -9.61 -2.94
CA THR A 92 -1.54 -9.12 -2.34
C THR A 92 -2.50 -8.59 -3.42
N LEU A 93 -2.02 -7.72 -4.31
CA LEU A 93 -2.83 -7.16 -5.40
C LEU A 93 -3.31 -8.25 -6.36
N THR A 94 -2.47 -9.23 -6.68
CA THR A 94 -2.86 -10.36 -7.54
C THR A 94 -3.97 -11.19 -6.90
N THR A 95 -3.88 -11.41 -5.59
CA THR A 95 -4.90 -12.14 -4.82
C THR A 95 -6.23 -11.38 -4.83
N GLU A 96 -6.23 -10.08 -4.58
CA GLU A 96 -7.42 -9.22 -4.63
C GLU A 96 -8.06 -9.23 -6.03
N ILE A 97 -7.26 -9.06 -7.08
CA ILE A 97 -7.74 -9.13 -8.47
C ILE A 97 -8.42 -10.47 -8.76
N GLN A 98 -7.82 -11.58 -8.32
CA GLN A 98 -8.38 -12.91 -8.51
C GLN A 98 -9.72 -13.07 -7.77
N GLN A 99 -9.80 -12.60 -6.52
CA GLN A 99 -11.05 -12.63 -5.75
C GLN A 99 -12.15 -11.80 -6.41
N HIS A 100 -11.84 -10.60 -6.90
CA HIS A 100 -12.78 -9.78 -7.65
C HIS A 100 -13.27 -10.46 -8.94
N GLN A 101 -12.38 -11.12 -9.68
CA GLN A 101 -12.75 -11.88 -10.87
C GLN A 101 -13.68 -13.05 -10.52
N ASP A 102 -13.44 -13.75 -9.42
CA ASP A 102 -14.27 -14.87 -8.99
C ASP A 102 -15.66 -14.43 -8.50
N ILE A 103 -15.74 -13.29 -7.80
CA ILE A 103 -17.02 -12.66 -7.45
C ILE A 103 -17.80 -12.29 -8.71
N ASN A 104 -17.15 -11.62 -9.67
CA ASN A 104 -17.80 -11.23 -10.93
C ASN A 104 -18.30 -12.44 -11.73
N LYS A 105 -17.54 -13.55 -11.75
CA LYS A 105 -17.98 -14.80 -12.36
C LYS A 105 -19.21 -15.39 -11.68
N ARG A 106 -19.28 -15.36 -10.34
CA ARG A 106 -20.44 -15.87 -9.59
C ARG A 106 -21.69 -15.04 -9.88
N ILE A 107 -21.59 -13.71 -9.81
CA ILE A 107 -22.69 -12.80 -10.14
C ILE A 107 -23.19 -13.03 -11.57
N ASN A 108 -22.27 -13.14 -12.54
CA ASN A 108 -22.65 -13.38 -13.93
C ASN A 108 -23.25 -14.77 -14.16
N LYS A 109 -22.85 -15.79 -13.39
CA LYS A 109 -23.45 -17.12 -13.46
C LYS A 109 -24.88 -17.12 -12.91
N GLU A 110 -25.11 -16.46 -11.78
CA GLU A 110 -26.44 -16.28 -11.18
C GLU A 110 -27.38 -15.50 -12.13
N ASN A 111 -26.88 -14.45 -12.79
CA ASN A 111 -27.66 -13.68 -13.78
C ASN A 111 -28.05 -14.46 -15.06
N ILE A 112 -27.34 -15.55 -15.39
CA ILE A 112 -27.67 -16.41 -16.54
C ILE A 112 -28.71 -17.47 -16.14
N GLU A 113 -28.70 -17.94 -14.89
CA GLU A 113 -29.66 -18.94 -14.38
C GLU A 113 -31.07 -18.35 -14.11
N ASP A 114 -31.18 -17.02 -13.92
CA ASP A 114 -32.46 -16.31 -13.71
C ASP A 114 -33.15 -15.79 -15.00
N GLN A 115 -32.59 -16.03 -16.19
CA GLN A 115 -33.31 -15.74 -17.44
C GLN A 115 -34.35 -16.83 -17.72
N PRO A 116 -35.66 -16.48 -17.87
CA PRO A 116 -36.65 -17.46 -18.28
C PRO A 116 -36.25 -18.00 -19.65
N THR A 117 -36.05 -19.31 -19.74
CA THR A 117 -35.99 -20.01 -21.02
C THR A 117 -37.38 -19.93 -21.64
N ASP A 118 -37.66 -18.89 -22.40
CA ASP A 118 -38.83 -18.85 -23.29
C ASP A 118 -38.71 -20.02 -24.28
N SER A 119 -39.53 -21.04 -24.07
CA SER A 119 -39.83 -22.13 -25.00
C SER A 119 -41.18 -21.91 -25.66
#